data_AF-A0A4V0P1J7-F1
#
_entry.id   AF-A0A4V0P1J7-F1
#
_cell.length_a   1.000
_cell.length_b   1.000
_cell.length_c   1.000
_cell.angle_alpha   90.00
_cell.angle_beta   90.00
_cell.angle_gamma   90.00
#
_symmetry.space_group_name_H-M   'P 1'
#
loop_
_entity.id
_entity.type
_entity.pdbx_description
1 polymer ?
#
loop_
_entity_poly.entity_id
_entity_poly.type
_entity_poly.pdbx_seq_one_letter_code
_entity_poly.pdbx_strand_id
1 'polypeptide(L)'
;MHAAHVESTNLSAGASPQLESVRPGYMRVGRNSAVEICRWTRSALLGKRMCYKRWYGVYSHRCIQMTPNVGLCDFECPFCWRPHGRRGGPISWDGPAEIVDGIIDAQRRLLVGYKGNPLVDGHLFLEAMFPRHVAISLDGEPAMYPWLRELVSEIRGRGMTAFLVTNGSVPGRLRGLRGAPPHNLYVSLYGPSEEVFERSARPLFRGAWERVMESLSMMGDFEDAGSNTLLRLTMVRGLNMVDPDGYSRVIGLARPMFVELKGYTWVGESTRRLTIDAMPTLGDLESFAAELESRTGYRTADVDGKSRVVMLARGGEALERARETASRLRSRIAELDEQWRKNYAGADEFRLVRAQPPPWPGGWI
;
A
#
# COMPACT_ATOMS: atom_id res chain seq x y z
N MET A 1 -9.52 -35.89 -41.29
CA MET A 1 -8.71 -36.17 -40.08
C MET A 1 -7.27 -35.81 -40.39
N HIS A 2 -6.83 -34.62 -40.00
CA HIS A 2 -5.42 -34.22 -40.06
C HIS A 2 -5.01 -33.82 -38.66
N ALA A 3 -4.22 -34.68 -38.03
CA ALA A 3 -3.59 -34.43 -36.76
C ALA A 3 -2.46 -33.41 -37.00
N ALA A 4 -2.65 -32.19 -36.52
CA ALA A 4 -1.58 -31.20 -36.45
C ALA A 4 -0.71 -31.53 -35.25
N HIS A 5 0.56 -31.83 -35.51
CA HIS A 5 1.61 -31.88 -34.51
C HIS A 5 1.68 -30.54 -33.77
N VAL A 6 1.39 -30.57 -32.47
CA VAL A 6 1.71 -29.46 -31.57
C VAL A 6 3.16 -29.65 -31.16
N GLU A 7 4.06 -28.89 -31.79
CA GLU A 7 5.40 -28.69 -31.26
C GLU A 7 5.28 -27.92 -29.94
N SER A 8 5.58 -28.61 -28.85
CA SER A 8 5.77 -28.04 -27.52
C SER A 8 6.96 -27.09 -27.55
N THR A 9 6.70 -25.80 -27.69
CA THR A 9 7.71 -24.77 -27.46
C THR A 9 7.99 -24.69 -25.96
N ASN A 10 9.24 -25.02 -25.61
CA ASN A 10 9.80 -24.88 -24.28
C ASN A 10 9.54 -23.46 -23.73
N LEU A 11 8.67 -23.37 -22.73
CA LEU A 11 8.58 -22.21 -21.84
C LEU A 11 9.90 -22.13 -21.05
N SER A 12 10.77 -21.22 -21.47
CA SER A 12 11.97 -20.90 -20.72
C SER A 12 11.58 -20.31 -19.36
N ALA A 13 11.77 -21.09 -18.29
CA ALA A 13 11.97 -20.54 -16.96
C ALA A 13 13.20 -19.60 -16.99
N GLY A 14 13.07 -18.36 -16.47
CA GLY A 14 14.25 -17.61 -16.00
C GLY A 14 14.60 -16.27 -16.67
N ALA A 15 13.69 -15.55 -17.31
CA ALA A 15 13.96 -14.14 -17.64
C ALA A 15 13.63 -13.25 -16.43
N SER A 16 14.64 -12.63 -15.82
CA SER A 16 14.42 -11.62 -14.77
C SER A 16 13.61 -10.44 -15.33
N PRO A 17 12.66 -9.86 -14.56
CA PRO A 17 11.83 -8.76 -15.05
C PRO A 17 12.67 -7.59 -15.53
N GLN A 18 12.25 -6.95 -16.63
CA GLN A 18 12.92 -5.74 -17.13
C GLN A 18 12.77 -4.60 -16.12
N LEU A 19 13.90 -3.99 -15.73
CA LEU A 19 13.95 -2.86 -14.81
C LEU A 19 14.40 -1.59 -15.54
N GLU A 20 13.64 -0.51 -15.42
CA GLU A 20 13.92 0.75 -16.11
C GLU A 20 13.58 1.94 -15.21
N SER A 21 14.40 3.00 -15.22
CA SER A 21 14.02 4.25 -14.54
C SER A 21 13.04 5.04 -15.41
N VAL A 22 11.80 5.21 -14.95
CA VAL A 22 10.72 5.86 -15.74
C VAL A 22 10.53 7.33 -15.35
N ARG A 23 10.85 7.66 -14.09
CA ARG A 23 10.90 9.02 -13.54
C ARG A 23 11.78 9.01 -12.28
N PRO A 24 12.27 10.17 -11.80
CA PRO A 24 13.08 10.21 -10.58
C PRO A 24 12.41 9.44 -9.43
N GLY A 25 13.13 8.48 -8.84
CA GLY A 25 12.66 7.63 -7.74
C GLY A 25 11.90 6.36 -8.16
N TYR A 26 11.36 6.27 -9.39
CA TYR A 26 10.62 5.10 -9.86
C TYR A 26 11.51 4.14 -10.63
N MET A 27 11.38 2.85 -10.31
CA MET A 27 11.90 1.75 -11.09
C MET A 27 10.74 0.92 -11.63
N ARG A 28 10.56 0.89 -12.95
CA ARG A 28 9.61 0.00 -13.63
C ARG A 28 9.99 -1.44 -13.34
N VAL A 29 8.99 -2.29 -13.21
CA VAL A 29 9.13 -3.73 -13.13
C VAL A 29 8.23 -4.32 -14.21
N GLY A 30 8.84 -4.99 -15.19
CA GLY A 30 8.11 -5.58 -16.30
C GLY A 30 7.45 -4.52 -17.19
N ARG A 31 6.20 -4.78 -17.58
CA ARG A 31 5.42 -3.98 -18.53
C ARG A 31 4.73 -2.79 -17.87
N ASN A 32 4.14 -3.00 -16.69
CA ASN A 32 3.24 -2.00 -16.09
C ASN A 32 3.34 -1.85 -14.57
N SER A 33 4.28 -2.55 -13.92
CA SER A 33 4.50 -2.42 -12.48
C SER A 33 5.61 -1.41 -12.19
N ALA A 34 5.66 -0.89 -10.97
CA ALA A 34 6.74 -0.03 -10.53
C ALA A 34 6.98 -0.10 -9.01
N VAL A 35 8.21 0.23 -8.61
CA VAL A 35 8.66 0.39 -7.22
C VAL A 35 9.28 1.77 -7.04
N GLU A 36 9.10 2.35 -5.85
CA GLU A 36 9.81 3.56 -5.43
C GLU A 36 10.28 3.39 -3.98
N ILE A 37 11.46 3.93 -3.65
CA ILE A 37 11.90 4.00 -2.25
C ILE A 37 11.08 5.05 -1.53
N CYS A 38 10.19 4.60 -0.65
CA CYS A 38 9.39 5.47 0.18
C CYS A 38 10.28 6.42 1.01
N ARG A 39 9.86 7.67 1.16
CA ARG A 39 10.50 8.65 2.06
C ARG A 39 10.74 8.08 3.46
N TRP A 40 9.82 7.28 3.98
CA TRP A 40 9.94 6.69 5.32
C TRP A 40 10.91 5.50 5.39
N THR A 41 11.12 4.78 4.29
CA THR A 41 12.19 3.78 4.17
C THR A 41 13.54 4.48 4.28
N ARG A 42 13.75 5.56 3.52
CA ARG A 42 14.95 6.41 3.64
C ARG A 42 15.13 6.98 5.04
N SER A 43 14.05 7.47 5.66
CA SER A 43 14.09 7.99 7.03
C SER A 43 14.57 6.93 8.03
N ALA A 44 13.97 5.73 7.99
CA ALA A 44 14.30 4.64 8.90
C ALA A 44 15.74 4.13 8.69
N LEU A 45 16.20 4.00 7.44
CA LEU A 45 17.57 3.58 7.13
C LEU A 45 18.64 4.55 7.65
N LEU A 46 18.32 5.85 7.70
CA LEU A 46 19.21 6.89 8.24
C LEU A 46 19.10 7.04 9.76
N GLY A 47 18.60 6.01 10.46
CA GLY A 47 18.43 6.01 11.93
C GLY A 47 17.40 7.01 12.44
N LYS A 48 16.54 7.57 11.56
CA LYS A 48 15.47 8.48 11.95
C LYS A 48 14.19 7.68 12.22
N ARG A 49 13.04 8.36 12.19
CA ARG A 49 11.75 7.75 12.52
C ARG A 49 11.23 6.79 11.43
N MET A 50 10.41 5.83 11.86
CA MET A 50 9.52 5.04 11.02
C MET A 50 8.23 5.80 10.65
N CYS A 51 7.49 5.31 9.66
CA CYS A 51 6.19 5.84 9.29
C CYS A 51 5.10 5.52 10.34
N TYR A 52 3.94 6.13 10.17
CA TYR A 52 2.80 5.92 11.07
C TYR A 52 2.21 4.51 10.99
N LYS A 53 2.38 3.78 9.87
CA LYS A 53 1.89 2.40 9.72
C LYS A 53 2.53 1.40 10.69
N ARG A 54 3.52 1.82 11.49
CA ARG A 54 3.99 1.08 12.67
C ARG A 54 2.83 0.70 13.62
N TRP A 55 1.72 1.46 13.61
CA TRP A 55 0.48 1.12 14.32
C TRP A 55 -0.05 -0.28 13.98
N TYR A 56 0.24 -0.77 12.77
CA TYR A 56 -0.19 -2.07 12.26
C TYR A 56 0.97 -3.08 12.13
N GLY A 57 2.09 -2.84 12.82
CA GLY A 57 3.25 -3.73 12.81
C GLY A 57 4.19 -3.57 11.61
N VAL A 58 4.13 -2.45 10.87
CA VAL A 58 4.99 -2.20 9.71
C VAL A 58 6.33 -1.60 10.11
N TYR A 59 7.41 -2.25 9.65
CA TYR A 59 8.76 -1.70 9.66
C TYR A 59 9.07 -1.01 8.33
N SER A 60 9.25 0.31 8.36
CA SER A 60 9.36 1.12 7.14
C SER A 60 10.61 0.80 6.30
N HIS A 61 11.73 0.46 6.92
CA HIS A 61 12.96 0.07 6.21
C HIS A 61 12.80 -1.25 5.44
N ARG A 62 11.82 -2.08 5.82
CA ARG A 62 11.52 -3.40 5.20
C ARG A 62 10.25 -3.39 4.35
N CYS A 63 9.78 -2.20 3.97
CA CYS A 63 8.59 -2.02 3.16
C CYS A 63 8.95 -1.73 1.70
N ILE A 64 8.43 -2.53 0.78
CA ILE A 64 8.42 -2.24 -0.66
C ILE A 64 7.16 -1.43 -0.97
N GLN A 65 7.32 -0.20 -1.47
CA GLN A 65 6.19 0.55 -2.01
C GLN A 65 6.09 0.29 -3.50
N MET A 66 4.99 -0.32 -3.94
CA MET A 66 4.82 -0.75 -5.34
C MET A 66 3.42 -0.49 -5.89
N THR A 67 3.28 -0.67 -7.19
CA THR A 67 1.99 -0.75 -7.89
C THR A 67 2.10 -1.75 -9.05
N PRO A 68 1.04 -2.52 -9.36
CA PRO A 68 0.94 -3.32 -10.58
C PRO A 68 0.43 -2.51 -11.79
N ASN A 69 0.03 -1.25 -11.60
CA ASN A 69 -0.66 -0.42 -12.59
C ASN A 69 -0.11 1.01 -12.64
N VAL A 70 1.17 1.18 -12.93
CA VAL A 70 1.80 2.52 -12.91
C VAL A 70 1.07 3.48 -13.85
N GLY A 71 0.60 4.63 -13.35
CA GLY A 71 -0.09 5.64 -14.15
C GLY A 71 -1.47 5.25 -14.68
N LEU A 72 -2.01 4.05 -14.41
CA LEU A 72 -3.36 3.67 -14.84
C LEU A 72 -4.34 3.82 -13.67
N CYS A 73 -5.20 4.84 -13.74
CA CYS A 73 -6.22 5.15 -12.73
C CYS A 73 -7.52 5.58 -13.45
N ASP A 74 -8.66 5.36 -12.84
CA ASP A 74 -9.97 5.80 -13.31
C ASP A 74 -10.45 7.11 -12.67
N PHE A 75 -9.70 7.65 -11.72
CA PHE A 75 -10.00 8.93 -11.06
C PHE A 75 -8.92 9.97 -11.36
N GLU A 76 -9.35 11.23 -11.53
CA GLU A 76 -8.50 12.40 -11.74
C GLU A 76 -8.55 13.37 -10.55
N CYS A 77 -8.28 12.85 -9.35
CA CYS A 77 -8.36 13.61 -8.11
C CYS A 77 -7.43 14.86 -8.15
N PRO A 78 -7.92 16.09 -7.87
CA PRO A 78 -7.08 17.30 -7.88
C PRO A 78 -5.86 17.24 -6.95
N PHE A 79 -6.00 16.53 -5.83
CA PHE A 79 -4.96 16.34 -4.82
C PHE A 79 -3.97 15.22 -5.14
N CYS A 80 -4.15 14.46 -6.23
CA CYS A 80 -3.21 13.42 -6.59
C CYS A 80 -1.87 14.05 -7.00
N TRP A 81 -0.77 13.70 -6.36
CA TRP A 81 0.56 14.23 -6.68
C TRP A 81 1.12 13.73 -8.02
N ARG A 82 0.40 12.82 -8.68
CA ARG A 82 0.83 12.13 -9.91
C ARG A 82 0.18 12.76 -11.14
N PRO A 83 0.82 12.68 -12.31
CA PRO A 83 0.20 13.13 -13.56
C PRO A 83 -1.09 12.37 -13.85
N HIS A 84 -2.06 13.07 -14.43
CA HIS A 84 -3.25 12.46 -15.02
C HIS A 84 -3.04 12.15 -16.50
N GLY A 85 -4.05 11.57 -17.15
CA GLY A 85 -4.15 11.54 -18.60
C GLY A 85 -3.60 10.31 -19.30
N ARG A 86 -3.01 9.33 -18.59
CA ARG A 86 -2.70 8.03 -19.21
C ARG A 86 -4.01 7.27 -19.41
N ARG A 87 -4.41 7.12 -20.68
CA ARG A 87 -5.56 6.32 -21.10
C ARG A 87 -5.08 5.04 -21.76
N GLY A 88 -5.83 3.95 -21.58
CA GLY A 88 -5.45 2.62 -22.06
C GLY A 88 -4.50 1.90 -21.11
N GLY A 89 -4.86 0.66 -20.75
CA GLY A 89 -4.00 -0.24 -19.99
C GLY A 89 -2.88 -0.84 -20.84
N PRO A 90 -1.98 -1.64 -20.26
CA PRO A 90 -1.00 -2.37 -21.05
C PRO A 90 -1.69 -3.40 -21.95
N ILE A 91 -1.07 -3.76 -23.08
CA ILE A 91 -1.57 -4.81 -24.00
C ILE A 91 -1.72 -6.15 -23.27
N SER A 92 -0.81 -6.42 -22.34
CA SER A 92 -0.84 -7.57 -21.45
C SER A 92 -0.26 -7.20 -20.08
N TRP A 93 -0.69 -7.93 -19.05
CA TRP A 93 -0.18 -7.77 -17.70
C TRP A 93 0.88 -8.83 -17.40
N ASP A 94 1.88 -8.46 -16.60
CA ASP A 94 2.85 -9.40 -16.05
C ASP A 94 2.19 -10.32 -15.02
N GLY A 95 2.70 -11.56 -14.91
CA GLY A 95 2.19 -12.54 -13.95
C GLY A 95 2.52 -12.17 -12.50
N PRO A 96 1.72 -12.62 -11.50
CA PRO A 96 1.97 -12.33 -10.09
C PRO A 96 3.38 -12.66 -9.61
N ALA A 97 3.90 -13.85 -9.93
CA ALA A 97 5.23 -14.27 -9.50
C ALA A 97 6.34 -13.38 -10.09
N GLU A 98 6.24 -13.08 -11.39
CA GLU A 98 7.17 -12.18 -12.08
C GLU A 98 7.19 -10.79 -11.45
N ILE A 99 6.01 -10.26 -11.09
CA ILE A 99 5.91 -8.97 -10.39
C ILE A 99 6.59 -9.03 -9.03
N VAL A 100 6.32 -10.07 -8.23
CA VAL A 100 6.86 -10.16 -6.87
C VAL A 100 8.39 -10.33 -6.88
N ASP A 101 8.92 -11.17 -7.77
CA ASP A 101 10.37 -11.32 -7.91
C ASP A 101 11.02 -10.00 -8.38
N GLY A 102 10.39 -9.33 -9.34
CA GLY A 102 10.87 -8.06 -9.89
C GLY A 102 10.85 -6.91 -8.88
N ILE A 103 9.81 -6.81 -8.03
CA ILE A 103 9.77 -5.73 -7.02
C ILE A 103 10.81 -5.93 -5.92
N ILE A 104 11.15 -7.19 -5.59
CA ILE A 104 12.21 -7.50 -4.62
C ILE A 104 13.57 -7.12 -5.20
N ASP A 105 13.86 -7.50 -6.44
CA ASP A 105 15.10 -7.13 -7.12
C ASP A 105 15.21 -5.60 -7.28
N ALA A 106 14.14 -4.95 -7.73
CA ALA A 106 14.09 -3.49 -7.88
C ALA A 106 14.36 -2.77 -6.56
N GLN A 107 13.69 -3.18 -5.47
CA GLN A 107 13.91 -2.63 -4.13
C GLN A 107 15.39 -2.76 -3.74
N ARG A 108 15.98 -3.95 -3.89
CA ARG A 108 17.37 -4.22 -3.52
C ARG A 108 18.33 -3.32 -4.29
N ARG A 109 18.17 -3.22 -5.61
CA ARG A 109 19.00 -2.36 -6.47
C ARG A 109 18.90 -0.89 -6.09
N LEU A 110 17.68 -0.40 -5.82
CA LEU A 110 17.45 0.97 -5.36
C LEU A 110 18.09 1.25 -3.99
N LEU A 111 18.22 0.23 -3.14
CA LEU A 111 18.83 0.36 -1.83
C LEU A 111 20.36 0.26 -1.85
N VAL A 112 21.01 -0.34 -2.86
CA VAL A 112 22.47 -0.56 -2.89
C VAL A 112 23.30 0.68 -2.52
N GLY A 113 22.86 1.88 -2.93
CA GLY A 113 23.54 3.14 -2.59
C GLY A 113 23.64 3.47 -1.08
N TYR A 114 22.82 2.84 -0.23
CA TYR A 114 22.88 3.01 1.23
C TYR A 114 23.98 2.16 1.89
N LYS A 115 24.49 1.12 1.23
CA LYS A 115 25.50 0.20 1.82
C LYS A 115 26.79 0.90 2.27
N GLY A 116 27.23 1.90 1.50
CA GLY A 116 28.45 2.66 1.79
C GLY A 116 28.22 3.96 2.56
N ASN A 117 27.00 4.21 3.02
CA ASN A 117 26.68 5.47 3.70
C ASN A 117 27.01 5.36 5.21
N PRO A 118 27.91 6.20 5.75
CA PRO A 118 28.33 6.11 7.16
C PRO A 118 27.21 6.42 8.17
N LEU A 119 26.09 6.99 7.73
CA LEU A 119 24.91 7.26 8.57
C LEU A 119 23.93 6.08 8.63
N VAL A 120 24.20 5.00 7.90
CA VAL A 120 23.31 3.84 7.82
C VAL A 120 23.89 2.72 8.65
N ASP A 121 23.09 2.22 9.59
CA ASP A 121 23.43 1.05 10.38
C ASP A 121 23.43 -0.22 9.50
N GLY A 122 24.49 -1.03 9.64
CA GLY A 122 24.68 -2.24 8.84
C GLY A 122 23.56 -3.27 9.05
N HIS A 123 23.05 -3.41 10.29
CA HIS A 123 21.96 -4.33 10.61
C HIS A 123 20.65 -3.89 9.96
N LEU A 124 20.29 -2.61 10.06
CA LEU A 124 19.10 -2.04 9.43
C LEU A 124 19.15 -2.16 7.91
N PHE A 125 20.31 -1.89 7.30
CA PHE A 125 20.46 -2.07 5.87
C PHE A 125 20.32 -3.54 5.45
N LEU A 126 20.95 -4.46 6.18
CA LEU A 126 20.84 -5.89 5.91
C LEU A 126 19.38 -6.37 5.99
N GLU A 127 18.64 -5.95 7.01
CA GLU A 127 17.21 -6.23 7.11
C GLU A 127 16.38 -5.66 5.95
N ALA A 128 16.74 -4.47 5.45
CA ALA A 128 16.08 -3.85 4.32
C ALA A 128 16.29 -4.61 3.00
N MET A 129 17.39 -5.37 2.88
CA MET A 129 17.64 -6.29 1.76
C MET A 129 16.77 -7.57 1.82
N PHE A 130 16.08 -7.79 2.94
CA PHE A 130 15.08 -8.84 3.16
C PHE A 130 13.73 -8.20 3.56
N PRO A 131 13.01 -7.54 2.63
CA PRO A 131 11.74 -6.90 2.95
C PRO A 131 10.69 -7.87 3.54
N ARG A 132 9.73 -7.32 4.30
CA ARG A 132 8.65 -8.08 4.98
C ARG A 132 7.27 -7.49 4.77
N HIS A 133 7.18 -6.33 4.13
CA HIS A 133 5.94 -5.64 3.87
C HIS A 133 5.90 -5.16 2.43
N VAL A 134 4.79 -5.38 1.74
CA VAL A 134 4.53 -4.85 0.39
C VAL A 134 3.32 -3.93 0.44
N ALA A 135 3.53 -2.65 0.17
CA ALA A 135 2.51 -1.63 0.09
C ALA A 135 2.12 -1.38 -1.36
N ILE A 136 1.03 -2.03 -1.79
CA ILE A 136 0.39 -1.89 -3.11
C ILE A 136 -0.39 -0.57 -3.12
N SER A 137 0.34 0.53 -3.34
CA SER A 137 -0.15 1.91 -3.10
C SER A 137 0.64 3.02 -3.81
N LEU A 138 1.53 2.64 -4.74
CA LEU A 138 2.51 3.57 -5.30
C LEU A 138 1.98 4.50 -6.39
N ASP A 139 1.09 4.05 -7.27
CA ASP A 139 0.55 4.81 -8.41
C ASP A 139 -0.65 4.03 -8.97
N GLY A 140 -1.52 4.69 -9.71
CA GLY A 140 -2.68 4.08 -10.34
C GLY A 140 -3.71 3.52 -9.37
N GLU A 141 -4.65 2.76 -9.92
CA GLU A 141 -5.62 1.95 -9.18
C GLU A 141 -5.22 0.47 -9.24
N PRO A 142 -4.73 -0.11 -8.13
CA PRO A 142 -4.30 -1.51 -8.10
C PRO A 142 -5.41 -2.51 -8.40
N ALA A 143 -6.68 -2.19 -8.08
CA ALA A 143 -7.81 -3.08 -8.33
C ALA A 143 -8.14 -3.28 -9.81
N MET A 144 -7.56 -2.47 -10.70
CA MET A 144 -7.61 -2.73 -12.15
C MET A 144 -6.72 -3.90 -12.58
N TYR A 145 -5.77 -4.36 -11.75
CA TYR A 145 -4.90 -5.47 -12.11
C TYR A 145 -5.69 -6.79 -12.12
N PRO A 146 -5.65 -7.56 -13.22
CA PRO A 146 -6.52 -8.71 -13.41
C PRO A 146 -6.29 -9.88 -12.45
N TRP A 147 -5.12 -9.94 -11.80
CA TRP A 147 -4.75 -11.04 -10.91
C TRP A 147 -4.40 -10.54 -9.50
N LEU A 148 -5.10 -9.51 -9.00
CA LEU A 148 -4.79 -8.90 -7.69
C LEU A 148 -4.84 -9.90 -6.54
N ARG A 149 -5.78 -10.85 -6.57
CA ARG A 149 -5.90 -11.90 -5.57
C ARG A 149 -4.64 -12.76 -5.55
N GLU A 150 -4.23 -13.21 -6.73
CA GLU A 150 -3.05 -14.04 -6.92
C GLU A 150 -1.79 -13.26 -6.54
N LEU A 151 -1.68 -11.97 -6.87
CA LEU A 151 -0.58 -11.11 -6.41
C LEU A 151 -0.51 -11.01 -4.89
N VAL A 152 -1.64 -10.85 -4.21
CA VAL A 152 -1.66 -10.84 -2.74
C VAL A 152 -1.27 -12.21 -2.17
N SER A 153 -1.78 -13.31 -2.72
CA SER A 153 -1.37 -14.67 -2.33
C SER A 153 0.13 -14.89 -2.52
N GLU A 154 0.69 -14.41 -3.63
CA GLU A 154 2.09 -14.59 -4.03
C GLU A 154 3.05 -13.78 -3.15
N ILE A 155 2.62 -12.59 -2.71
CA ILE A 155 3.32 -11.81 -1.68
C ILE A 155 3.30 -12.55 -0.34
N ARG A 156 2.13 -13.05 0.08
CA ARG A 156 1.96 -13.75 1.35
C ARG A 156 2.71 -15.07 1.41
N GLY A 157 2.73 -15.83 0.33
CA GLY A 157 3.47 -17.10 0.20
C GLY A 157 5.00 -16.93 0.29
N ARG A 158 5.51 -15.74 -0.05
CA ARG A 158 6.91 -15.33 0.21
C ARG A 158 7.09 -14.73 1.61
N GLY A 159 6.25 -15.00 2.58
CA GLY A 159 6.45 -14.52 3.95
C GLY A 159 6.57 -13.01 4.04
N MET A 160 5.74 -12.31 3.27
CA MET A 160 5.58 -10.86 3.34
C MET A 160 4.13 -10.51 3.58
N THR A 161 3.92 -9.47 4.36
CA THR A 161 2.59 -8.87 4.54
C THR A 161 2.21 -8.03 3.32
N ALA A 162 0.94 -8.05 2.95
CA ALA A 162 0.38 -7.26 1.86
C ALA A 162 -0.52 -6.14 2.40
N PHE A 163 -0.30 -4.91 1.94
CA PHE A 163 -1.11 -3.73 2.25
C PHE A 163 -1.69 -3.22 0.93
N LEU A 164 -3.00 -3.35 0.77
CA LEU A 164 -3.69 -2.86 -0.42
C LEU A 164 -4.28 -1.48 -0.12
N VAL A 165 -4.03 -0.53 -1.01
CA VAL A 165 -4.72 0.77 -1.04
C VAL A 165 -5.46 0.89 -2.37
N THR A 166 -6.78 0.93 -2.31
CA THR A 166 -7.67 1.09 -3.47
C THR A 166 -8.54 2.33 -3.29
N ASN A 167 -8.99 2.92 -4.40
CA ASN A 167 -10.03 3.94 -4.44
C ASN A 167 -11.45 3.36 -4.35
N GLY A 168 -11.61 2.02 -4.41
CA GLY A 168 -12.91 1.35 -4.30
C GLY A 168 -13.74 1.32 -5.58
N SER A 169 -13.21 1.76 -6.73
CA SER A 169 -13.97 1.84 -7.98
C SER A 169 -14.22 0.50 -8.68
N VAL A 170 -13.51 -0.56 -8.28
CA VAL A 170 -13.56 -1.90 -8.89
C VAL A 170 -14.06 -2.96 -7.89
N PRO A 171 -15.32 -2.92 -7.44
CA PRO A 171 -15.84 -3.82 -6.41
C PRO A 171 -15.75 -5.30 -6.81
N GLY A 172 -15.90 -5.61 -8.11
CA GLY A 172 -15.71 -6.98 -8.61
C GLY A 172 -14.33 -7.56 -8.31
N ARG A 173 -13.28 -6.74 -8.29
CA ARG A 173 -11.93 -7.17 -7.90
C ARG A 173 -11.84 -7.48 -6.41
N LEU A 174 -12.47 -6.64 -5.57
CA LEU A 174 -12.51 -6.84 -4.12
C LEU A 174 -13.29 -8.10 -3.75
N ARG A 175 -14.41 -8.40 -4.43
CA ARG A 175 -15.15 -9.67 -4.23
C ARG A 175 -14.24 -10.88 -4.42
N GLY A 176 -13.45 -10.91 -5.48
CA GLY A 176 -12.47 -11.98 -5.70
C GLY A 176 -11.37 -12.01 -4.63
N LEU A 177 -10.88 -10.84 -4.21
CA LEU A 177 -9.79 -10.71 -3.24
C LEU A 177 -10.13 -11.28 -1.86
N ARG A 178 -11.42 -11.43 -1.49
CA ARG A 178 -11.83 -12.06 -0.22
C ARG A 178 -11.25 -13.46 -0.01
N GLY A 179 -11.01 -14.21 -1.09
CA GLY A 179 -10.39 -15.54 -1.01
C GLY A 179 -8.90 -15.52 -0.63
N ALA A 180 -8.25 -14.36 -0.71
CA ALA A 180 -6.87 -14.14 -0.27
C ALA A 180 -6.73 -12.71 0.27
N PRO A 181 -7.24 -12.42 1.48
CA PRO A 181 -7.30 -11.07 2.00
C PRO A 181 -5.89 -10.49 2.21
N PRO A 182 -5.67 -9.18 1.94
CA PRO A 182 -4.46 -8.51 2.35
C PRO A 182 -4.44 -8.39 3.89
N HIS A 183 -3.25 -8.19 4.47
CA HIS A 183 -3.16 -7.98 5.92
C HIS A 183 -3.82 -6.67 6.35
N ASN A 184 -3.76 -5.66 5.48
CA ASN A 184 -4.40 -4.39 5.69
C ASN A 184 -5.08 -3.96 4.39
N LEU A 185 -6.40 -3.78 4.44
CA LEU A 185 -7.20 -3.24 3.36
C LEU A 185 -7.50 -1.76 3.64
N TYR A 186 -7.01 -0.89 2.77
CA TYR A 186 -7.36 0.51 2.73
C TYR A 186 -8.31 0.79 1.57
N VAL A 187 -9.49 1.31 1.88
CA VAL A 187 -10.36 1.94 0.89
C VAL A 187 -10.29 3.45 1.10
N SER A 188 -9.89 4.18 0.07
CA SER A 188 -9.78 5.64 0.13
C SER A 188 -11.11 6.28 -0.29
N LEU A 189 -11.69 7.10 0.58
CA LEU A 189 -12.92 7.84 0.31
C LEU A 189 -12.60 9.32 0.10
N TYR A 190 -13.24 9.92 -0.90
CA TYR A 190 -12.94 11.28 -1.35
C TYR A 190 -14.09 12.27 -1.14
N GLY A 191 -15.18 11.89 -0.50
CA GLY A 191 -16.28 12.79 -0.12
C GLY A 191 -17.35 12.06 0.70
N PRO A 192 -18.18 12.79 1.46
CA PRO A 192 -19.27 12.22 2.26
C PRO A 192 -20.57 11.94 1.47
N SER A 193 -20.67 12.47 0.25
CA SER A 193 -21.82 12.35 -0.64
C SER A 193 -21.34 12.22 -2.09
N GLU A 194 -22.24 11.78 -2.98
CA GLU A 194 -21.96 11.69 -4.42
C GLU A 194 -21.46 13.02 -4.99
N GLU A 195 -22.11 14.14 -4.67
CA GLU A 195 -21.73 15.47 -5.16
C GLU A 195 -20.29 15.86 -4.79
N VAL A 196 -19.93 15.70 -3.51
CA VAL A 196 -18.58 16.04 -3.04
C VAL A 196 -17.56 15.04 -3.59
N PHE A 197 -17.93 13.77 -3.68
CA PHE A 197 -17.10 12.72 -4.26
C PHE A 197 -16.80 13.00 -5.73
N GLU A 198 -17.78 13.33 -6.57
CA GLU A 198 -17.61 13.64 -7.99
C GLU A 198 -16.63 14.80 -8.20
N ARG A 199 -16.76 15.87 -7.41
CA ARG A 199 -15.86 17.03 -7.46
C ARG A 199 -14.43 16.69 -7.00
N SER A 200 -14.30 15.80 -6.03
CA SER A 200 -13.03 15.48 -5.36
C SER A 200 -12.25 14.36 -6.03
N ALA A 201 -12.94 13.32 -6.51
CA ALA A 201 -12.36 12.18 -7.20
C ALA A 201 -12.25 12.42 -8.71
N ARG A 202 -13.16 13.20 -9.30
CA ARG A 202 -13.28 13.42 -10.75
C ARG A 202 -13.19 12.10 -11.53
N PRO A 203 -14.16 11.19 -11.34
CA PRO A 203 -14.13 9.88 -11.99
C PRO A 203 -14.23 10.02 -13.52
N LEU A 204 -13.56 9.11 -14.22
CA LEU A 204 -13.55 9.04 -15.69
C LEU A 204 -14.71 8.22 -16.27
N PHE A 205 -15.65 7.78 -15.42
CA PHE A 205 -16.81 6.98 -15.78
C PHE A 205 -17.99 7.29 -14.84
N ARG A 206 -19.22 7.01 -15.30
CA ARG A 206 -20.45 7.22 -14.51
C ARG A 206 -20.69 6.08 -13.51
N GLY A 207 -21.34 6.39 -12.40
CA GLY A 207 -21.69 5.41 -11.37
C GLY A 207 -20.50 5.02 -10.48
N ALA A 208 -19.52 5.90 -10.35
CA ALA A 208 -18.33 5.66 -9.55
C ALA A 208 -18.65 5.66 -8.05
N TRP A 209 -19.56 6.53 -7.62
CA TRP A 209 -20.00 6.62 -6.23
C TRP A 209 -20.63 5.30 -5.75
N GLU A 210 -21.56 4.72 -6.51
CA GLU A 210 -22.24 3.47 -6.16
C GLU A 210 -21.25 2.31 -6.06
N ARG A 211 -20.27 2.24 -6.97
CA ARG A 211 -19.21 1.22 -6.92
C ARG A 211 -18.32 1.37 -5.69
N VAL A 212 -18.00 2.60 -5.31
CA VAL A 212 -17.24 2.87 -4.08
C VAL A 212 -18.07 2.47 -2.86
N MET A 213 -19.36 2.78 -2.83
CA MET A 213 -20.26 2.36 -1.75
C MET A 213 -20.40 0.83 -1.66
N GLU A 214 -20.48 0.13 -2.80
CA GLU A 214 -20.42 -1.35 -2.85
C GLU A 214 -19.09 -1.84 -2.26
N SER A 215 -17.96 -1.24 -2.63
CA SER A 215 -16.66 -1.61 -2.07
C SER A 215 -16.56 -1.39 -0.56
N LEU A 216 -17.14 -0.29 -0.06
CA LEU A 216 -17.15 0.04 1.36
C LEU A 216 -18.01 -0.91 2.18
N SER A 217 -19.18 -1.32 1.67
CA SER A 217 -20.05 -2.26 2.39
C SER A 217 -19.40 -3.64 2.60
N MET A 218 -18.41 -3.99 1.80
CA MET A 218 -17.65 -5.24 1.91
C MET A 218 -16.52 -5.20 2.94
N MET A 219 -16.22 -4.06 3.58
CA MET A 219 -15.09 -3.98 4.49
C MET A 219 -15.22 -4.94 5.67
N GLY A 220 -16.42 -5.16 6.22
CA GLY A 220 -16.65 -6.16 7.27
C GLY A 220 -16.22 -7.57 6.87
N ASP A 221 -16.49 -7.99 5.64
CA ASP A 221 -16.10 -9.31 5.15
C ASP A 221 -14.57 -9.52 5.12
N PHE A 222 -13.81 -8.45 4.90
CA PHE A 222 -12.34 -8.52 4.97
C PHE A 222 -11.83 -8.56 6.39
N GLU A 223 -12.52 -7.92 7.34
CA GLU A 223 -12.23 -8.01 8.77
C GLU A 223 -12.44 -9.44 9.28
N ASP A 224 -13.56 -10.06 8.90
CA ASP A 224 -13.87 -11.46 9.23
C ASP A 224 -12.83 -12.43 8.64
N ALA A 225 -12.31 -12.10 7.44
CA ALA A 225 -11.23 -12.84 6.80
C ALA A 225 -9.83 -12.54 7.38
N GLY A 226 -9.72 -11.72 8.43
CA GLY A 226 -8.50 -11.46 9.18
C GLY A 226 -7.69 -10.23 8.74
N SER A 227 -8.25 -9.36 7.89
CA SER A 227 -7.62 -8.09 7.53
C SER A 227 -7.85 -7.04 8.62
N ASN A 228 -6.88 -6.17 8.85
CA ASN A 228 -7.22 -4.85 9.37
C ASN A 228 -7.93 -4.05 8.27
N THR A 229 -9.06 -3.42 8.57
CA THR A 229 -9.86 -2.66 7.60
C THR A 229 -9.83 -1.17 7.93
N LEU A 230 -9.41 -0.37 6.95
CA LEU A 230 -9.10 1.04 7.14
C LEU A 230 -9.80 1.90 6.09
N LEU A 231 -10.70 2.77 6.55
CA LEU A 231 -11.31 3.79 5.70
C LEU A 231 -10.42 5.03 5.75
N ARG A 232 -9.73 5.33 4.65
CA ARG A 232 -8.84 6.49 4.60
C ARG A 232 -9.54 7.68 3.96
N LEU A 233 -9.75 8.71 4.75
CA LEU A 233 -10.28 9.99 4.31
C LEU A 233 -9.10 10.88 3.91
N THR A 234 -8.97 11.20 2.62
CA THR A 234 -7.95 12.16 2.16
C THR A 234 -8.51 13.57 2.27
N MET A 235 -8.11 14.29 3.31
CA MET A 235 -8.71 15.55 3.72
C MET A 235 -8.04 16.74 3.02
N VAL A 236 -8.84 17.54 2.32
CA VAL A 236 -8.42 18.70 1.54
C VAL A 236 -9.29 19.89 1.94
N ARG A 237 -8.67 20.97 2.44
CA ARG A 237 -9.37 22.18 2.84
C ARG A 237 -10.06 22.80 1.62
N GLY A 238 -11.30 23.26 1.80
CA GLY A 238 -12.07 23.92 0.75
C GLY A 238 -12.60 22.99 -0.35
N LEU A 239 -12.39 21.66 -0.20
CA LEU A 239 -12.86 20.68 -1.17
C LEU A 239 -13.77 19.63 -0.52
N ASN A 240 -13.26 18.84 0.43
CA ASN A 240 -14.00 17.70 0.98
C ASN A 240 -14.03 17.61 2.51
N MET A 241 -13.41 18.54 3.24
CA MET A 241 -13.58 18.67 4.69
C MET A 241 -14.92 19.35 5.02
N VAL A 242 -16.02 18.70 4.67
CA VAL A 242 -17.41 19.17 4.80
C VAL A 242 -18.31 18.03 5.28
N ASP A 243 -19.53 18.36 5.72
CA ASP A 243 -20.58 17.39 6.09
C ASP A 243 -20.10 16.18 6.94
N PRO A 244 -19.72 16.41 8.22
CA PRO A 244 -19.37 15.32 9.13
C PRO A 244 -20.48 14.27 9.30
N ASP A 245 -21.75 14.67 9.17
CA ASP A 245 -22.90 13.76 9.23
C ASP A 245 -22.92 12.80 8.04
N GLY A 246 -22.60 13.27 6.84
CA GLY A 246 -22.43 12.41 5.67
C GLY A 246 -21.27 11.44 5.80
N TYR A 247 -20.12 11.90 6.30
CA TYR A 247 -19.03 10.98 6.63
C TYR A 247 -19.45 9.95 7.68
N SER A 248 -20.22 10.36 8.70
CA SER A 248 -20.74 9.44 9.71
C SER A 248 -21.61 8.34 9.09
N ARG A 249 -22.52 8.69 8.17
CA ARG A 249 -23.34 7.71 7.43
C ARG A 249 -22.48 6.71 6.66
N VAL A 250 -21.46 7.20 5.94
CA VAL A 250 -20.57 6.32 5.16
C VAL A 250 -19.70 5.43 6.07
N ILE A 251 -19.20 5.97 7.19
CA ILE A 251 -18.47 5.20 8.20
C ILE A 251 -19.38 4.12 8.82
N GLY A 252 -20.63 4.45 9.09
CA GLY A 252 -21.64 3.52 9.61
C GLY A 252 -21.98 2.39 8.63
N LEU A 253 -21.99 2.68 7.32
CA LEU A 253 -22.14 1.66 6.27
C LEU A 253 -20.92 0.75 6.20
N ALA A 254 -19.72 1.34 6.13
CA ALA A 254 -18.47 0.61 5.90
C ALA A 254 -18.01 -0.19 7.13
N ARG A 255 -18.32 0.31 8.32
CA ARG A 255 -17.90 -0.24 9.63
C ARG A 255 -16.42 -0.67 9.67
N PRO A 256 -15.44 0.14 9.22
CA PRO A 256 -14.04 -0.26 9.28
C PRO A 256 -13.54 -0.46 10.71
N MET A 257 -12.44 -1.17 10.92
CA MET A 257 -11.76 -1.14 12.22
C MET A 257 -11.23 0.25 12.55
N PHE A 258 -10.72 0.95 11.53
CA PHE A 258 -10.07 2.26 11.67
C PHE A 258 -10.53 3.26 10.61
N VAL A 259 -10.62 4.54 10.99
CA VAL A 259 -10.78 5.66 10.06
C VAL A 259 -9.52 6.52 10.14
N GLU A 260 -8.79 6.67 9.04
CA GLU A 260 -7.60 7.53 8.96
C GLU A 260 -7.96 8.84 8.27
N LEU A 261 -7.98 9.95 9.01
CA LEU A 261 -8.07 11.29 8.45
C LEU A 261 -6.66 11.73 8.09
N LYS A 262 -6.34 11.66 6.79
CA LYS A 262 -5.02 12.02 6.27
C LYS A 262 -5.07 13.34 5.53
N GLY A 263 -4.34 14.33 6.03
CA GLY A 263 -4.22 15.62 5.38
C GLY A 263 -3.51 15.52 4.03
N TYR A 264 -4.09 16.17 3.02
CA TYR A 264 -3.42 16.44 1.76
C TYR A 264 -2.07 17.12 1.99
N THR A 265 -1.12 16.85 1.10
CA THR A 265 0.21 17.45 1.10
C THR A 265 0.49 18.05 -0.27
N TRP A 266 0.83 19.33 -0.32
CA TRP A 266 1.05 20.09 -1.55
C TRP A 266 2.38 19.71 -2.22
N VAL A 267 2.37 18.66 -3.04
CA VAL A 267 3.54 18.10 -3.74
C VAL A 267 3.21 17.53 -5.13
N GLY A 268 4.24 17.42 -5.97
CA GLY A 268 4.12 16.84 -7.32
C GLY A 268 3.15 17.62 -8.21
N GLU A 269 2.45 16.91 -9.09
CA GLU A 269 1.51 17.52 -10.04
C GLU A 269 0.25 18.10 -9.40
N SER A 270 -0.02 17.81 -8.12
CA SER A 270 -1.13 18.42 -7.40
C SER A 270 -0.92 19.92 -7.19
N THR A 271 0.34 20.37 -7.16
CA THR A 271 0.70 21.79 -6.98
C THR A 271 0.26 22.69 -8.13
N ARG A 272 0.00 22.10 -9.30
CA ARG A 272 -0.56 22.79 -10.47
C ARG A 272 -2.09 22.86 -10.47
N ARG A 273 -2.74 22.14 -9.55
CA ARG A 273 -4.20 21.96 -9.51
C ARG A 273 -4.84 22.51 -8.24
N LEU A 274 -4.08 22.55 -7.15
CA LEU A 274 -4.50 23.08 -5.85
C LEU A 274 -3.46 24.08 -5.34
N THR A 275 -3.90 25.04 -4.54
CA THR A 275 -3.02 25.95 -3.82
C THR A 275 -2.48 25.30 -2.56
N ILE A 276 -1.42 25.87 -1.98
CA ILE A 276 -0.86 25.40 -0.71
C ILE A 276 -1.89 25.50 0.44
N ASP A 277 -2.84 26.43 0.37
CA ASP A 277 -3.89 26.63 1.39
C ASP A 277 -4.91 25.49 1.45
N ALA A 278 -5.03 24.70 0.38
CA ALA A 278 -5.85 23.48 0.36
C ALA A 278 -5.28 22.39 1.30
N MET A 279 -4.04 22.56 1.76
CA MET A 279 -3.36 21.66 2.67
C MET A 279 -3.84 21.90 4.12
N PRO A 280 -4.53 20.95 4.77
CA PRO A 280 -4.98 21.15 6.14
C PRO A 280 -3.80 21.14 7.13
N THR A 281 -3.95 21.90 8.21
CA THR A 281 -3.10 21.80 9.40
C THR A 281 -3.48 20.56 10.21
N LEU A 282 -2.67 20.18 11.18
CA LEU A 282 -3.03 19.10 12.10
C LEU A 282 -4.29 19.45 12.91
N GLY A 283 -4.41 20.71 13.35
CA GLY A 283 -5.57 21.17 14.12
C GLY A 283 -6.89 21.10 13.35
N ASP A 284 -6.87 21.31 12.02
CA ASP A 284 -8.07 21.11 11.20
C ASP A 284 -8.50 19.64 11.17
N LEU A 285 -7.53 18.72 11.12
CA LEU A 285 -7.80 17.29 11.13
C LEU A 285 -8.33 16.83 12.48
N GLU A 286 -7.75 17.32 13.58
CA GLU A 286 -8.20 17.01 14.94
C GLU A 286 -9.60 17.58 15.20
N SER A 287 -9.88 18.80 14.73
CA SER A 287 -11.22 19.40 14.83
C SER A 287 -12.25 18.58 14.05
N PHE A 288 -11.92 18.17 12.81
CA PHE A 288 -12.82 17.34 12.02
C PHE A 288 -12.97 15.93 12.59
N ALA A 289 -11.90 15.37 13.18
CA ALA A 289 -11.95 14.11 13.89
C ALA A 289 -12.92 14.18 15.08
N ALA A 290 -12.86 15.23 15.89
CA ALA A 290 -13.78 15.44 17.02
C ALA A 290 -15.26 15.49 16.58
N GLU A 291 -15.54 16.13 15.45
CA GLU A 291 -16.89 16.11 14.85
C GLU A 291 -17.33 14.69 14.45
N LEU A 292 -16.43 13.85 13.96
CA LEU A 292 -16.76 12.45 13.66
C LEU A 292 -16.93 11.61 14.92
N GLU A 293 -16.13 11.83 15.96
CA GLU A 293 -16.22 11.11 17.24
C GLU A 293 -17.58 11.33 17.92
N SER A 294 -18.13 12.55 17.83
CA SER A 294 -19.46 12.88 18.38
C SER A 294 -20.62 12.21 17.62
N ARG A 295 -20.36 11.67 16.41
CA ARG A 295 -21.38 11.11 15.50
C ARG A 295 -21.27 9.61 15.23
N THR A 296 -20.09 9.01 15.40
CA THR A 296 -19.80 7.65 14.87
C THR A 296 -19.49 6.59 15.94
N GLY A 297 -19.32 6.98 17.20
CA GLY A 297 -18.85 6.07 18.25
C GLY A 297 -17.37 5.69 18.16
N TYR A 298 -16.69 6.04 17.06
CA TYR A 298 -15.23 5.90 16.95
C TYR A 298 -14.54 6.90 17.89
N ARG A 299 -13.32 6.58 18.30
CA ARG A 299 -12.49 7.44 19.15
C ARG A 299 -11.10 7.64 18.60
N THR A 300 -10.54 8.82 18.80
CA THR A 300 -9.15 9.13 18.46
C THR A 300 -8.22 8.19 19.23
N ALA A 301 -7.45 7.42 18.49
CA ALA A 301 -6.57 6.40 19.04
C ALA A 301 -5.08 6.77 18.91
N ASP A 302 -4.68 7.46 17.84
CA ASP A 302 -3.30 7.94 17.66
C ASP A 302 -3.25 9.09 16.64
N VAL A 303 -2.20 9.90 16.71
CA VAL A 303 -1.96 11.08 15.87
C VAL A 303 -0.50 11.13 15.42
N ASP A 304 -0.27 11.19 14.10
CA ASP A 304 1.07 11.35 13.53
C ASP A 304 1.24 12.75 12.93
N GLY A 305 1.68 13.72 13.73
CA GLY A 305 1.81 15.11 13.28
C GLY A 305 2.75 15.32 12.08
N LYS A 306 3.78 14.48 11.92
CA LYS A 306 4.71 14.55 10.78
C LYS A 306 4.07 14.06 9.47
N SER A 307 3.13 13.12 9.55
CA SER A 307 2.37 12.63 8.40
C SER A 307 1.01 13.31 8.23
N ARG A 308 0.60 14.12 9.22
CA ARG A 308 -0.73 14.72 9.36
C ARG A 308 -1.84 13.69 9.20
N VAL A 309 -1.82 12.73 10.11
CA VAL A 309 -2.83 11.67 10.17
C VAL A 309 -3.40 11.64 11.58
N VAL A 310 -4.73 11.67 11.67
CA VAL A 310 -5.48 11.32 12.88
C VAL A 310 -6.14 9.97 12.64
N MET A 311 -5.90 9.00 13.52
CA MET A 311 -6.53 7.68 13.45
C MET A 311 -7.65 7.59 14.47
N LEU A 312 -8.86 7.35 13.99
CA LEU A 312 -10.00 6.94 14.81
C LEU A 312 -10.12 5.41 14.80
N ALA A 313 -10.50 4.81 15.93
CA ALA A 313 -10.75 3.38 16.06
C ALA A 313 -12.21 3.12 16.45
N ARG A 314 -12.82 2.04 15.93
CA ARG A 314 -14.22 1.65 16.20
C ARG A 314 -14.47 1.33 17.68
N GLY A 315 -13.42 0.96 18.42
CA GLY A 315 -13.45 0.65 19.84
C GLY A 315 -12.18 -0.05 20.31
N GLY A 316 -12.15 -0.43 21.59
CA GLY A 316 -11.01 -1.11 22.22
C GLY A 316 -10.66 -2.46 21.55
N GLU A 317 -11.68 -3.24 21.16
CA GLU A 317 -11.51 -4.53 20.49
C GLU A 317 -10.71 -4.41 19.17
N ALA A 318 -11.00 -3.39 18.36
CA ALA A 318 -10.30 -3.18 17.10
C ALA A 318 -8.80 -2.90 17.33
N LEU A 319 -8.48 -2.10 18.36
CA LEU A 319 -7.10 -1.81 18.75
C LEU A 319 -6.37 -3.04 19.29
N GLU A 320 -7.04 -3.83 20.12
CA GLU A 320 -6.49 -5.08 20.67
C GLU A 320 -6.19 -6.09 19.55
N ARG A 321 -7.15 -6.33 18.66
CA ARG A 321 -6.96 -7.19 17.49
C ARG A 321 -5.79 -6.75 16.63
N ALA A 322 -5.67 -5.45 16.32
CA ALA A 322 -4.54 -4.94 15.53
C ALA A 322 -3.19 -5.10 16.26
N ARG A 323 -3.15 -4.92 17.58
CA ARG A 323 -1.94 -5.13 18.41
C ARG A 323 -1.53 -6.59 18.45
N GLU A 324 -2.48 -7.51 18.62
CA GLU A 324 -2.24 -8.94 18.57
C GLU A 324 -1.68 -9.37 17.21
N THR A 325 -2.34 -8.94 16.12
CA THR A 325 -1.87 -9.20 14.75
C THR A 325 -0.45 -8.66 14.57
N ALA A 326 -0.19 -7.42 14.96
CA ALA A 326 1.15 -6.84 14.90
C ALA A 326 2.17 -7.64 15.73
N SER A 327 1.77 -8.18 16.88
CA SER A 327 2.63 -9.02 17.72
C SER A 327 2.97 -10.35 17.05
N ARG A 328 1.98 -11.06 16.51
CA ARG A 328 2.17 -12.31 15.76
C ARG A 328 3.07 -12.09 14.54
N LEU A 329 2.84 -11.00 13.80
CA LEU A 329 3.68 -10.60 12.67
C LEU A 329 5.15 -10.39 13.09
N ARG A 330 5.39 -9.70 14.21
CA ARG A 330 6.76 -9.51 14.73
C ARG A 330 7.45 -10.83 15.06
N SER A 331 6.76 -11.73 15.77
CA SER A 331 7.31 -13.03 16.11
C SER A 331 7.63 -13.85 14.86
N ARG A 332 6.74 -13.86 13.87
CA ARG A 332 6.95 -14.58 12.61
C ARG A 332 8.09 -13.99 11.78
N ILE A 333 8.20 -12.66 11.73
CA ILE A 333 9.33 -11.99 11.06
C ILE A 333 10.65 -12.38 11.74
N ALA A 334 10.71 -12.41 13.07
CA ALA A 334 11.90 -12.80 13.80
C ALA A 334 12.33 -14.24 13.49
N GLU A 335 11.39 -15.19 13.46
CA GLU A 335 11.64 -16.58 13.08
C GLU A 335 12.18 -16.70 11.65
N LEU A 336 11.54 -16.03 10.68
CA LEU A 336 12.00 -16.00 9.29
C LEU A 336 13.38 -15.34 9.16
N ASP A 337 13.70 -14.39 10.04
CA ASP A 337 14.98 -13.70 10.02
C ASP A 337 16.14 -14.53 10.57
N GLU A 338 15.90 -15.32 11.60
CA GLU A 338 16.88 -16.27 12.12
C GLU A 338 17.38 -17.24 11.04
N GLN A 339 16.49 -17.64 10.12
CA GLN A 339 16.83 -18.55 9.03
C GLN A 339 17.87 -17.99 8.06
N TRP A 340 17.84 -16.69 7.77
CA TRP A 340 18.81 -16.08 6.86
C TRP A 340 20.00 -15.47 7.59
N ARG A 341 19.83 -14.94 8.81
CA ARG A 341 20.90 -14.31 9.60
C ARG A 341 22.07 -15.26 9.86
N LYS A 342 21.82 -16.55 10.08
CA LYS A 342 22.87 -17.58 10.26
C LYS A 342 23.84 -17.72 9.08
N ASN A 343 23.51 -17.17 7.91
CA ASN A 343 24.34 -17.23 6.72
C ASN A 343 25.25 -16.00 6.55
N TYR A 344 25.23 -15.03 7.47
CA TYR A 344 26.03 -13.81 7.41
C TYR A 344 26.99 -13.74 8.61
N ALA A 345 28.26 -13.41 8.35
CA ALA A 345 29.31 -13.39 9.38
C ALA A 345 29.15 -12.23 10.39
N GLY A 346 28.30 -11.26 10.05
CA GLY A 346 28.01 -10.04 10.80
C GLY A 346 27.31 -9.05 9.87
N ALA A 347 26.59 -8.06 10.42
CA ALA A 347 25.86 -7.11 9.58
C ALA A 347 26.77 -6.08 8.90
N ASP A 348 27.95 -5.80 9.48
CA ASP A 348 28.88 -4.81 8.95
C ASP A 348 29.66 -5.32 7.73
N GLU A 349 29.85 -6.64 7.62
CA GLU A 349 30.70 -7.20 6.56
C GLU A 349 29.93 -7.56 5.28
N PHE A 350 28.59 -7.75 5.36
CA PHE A 350 27.77 -8.29 4.25
C PHE A 350 28.35 -9.56 3.60
N ARG A 351 29.27 -10.24 4.30
CA ARG A 351 29.95 -11.43 3.81
C ARG A 351 29.11 -12.65 4.17
N LEU A 352 28.77 -13.40 3.13
CA LEU A 352 28.15 -14.70 3.30
C LEU A 352 29.16 -15.65 3.94
N VAL A 353 28.72 -16.36 4.98
CA VAL A 353 29.49 -17.46 5.59
C VAL A 353 29.49 -18.69 4.67
N ARG A 354 28.51 -18.80 3.76
CA ARG A 354 28.37 -19.87 2.77
C ARG A 354 28.12 -19.27 1.38
N ALA A 355 28.75 -19.80 0.33
CA ALA A 355 28.84 -19.21 -1.00
C ALA A 355 27.51 -19.01 -1.78
N GLN A 356 26.34 -19.26 -1.18
CA GLN A 356 25.05 -18.96 -1.80
C GLN A 356 24.20 -18.11 -0.85
N PRO A 357 23.60 -16.99 -1.32
CA PRO A 357 22.55 -16.33 -0.56
C PRO A 357 21.45 -17.36 -0.28
N PRO A 358 20.90 -17.43 0.93
CA PRO A 358 19.82 -18.37 1.20
C PRO A 358 18.67 -18.11 0.23
N PRO A 359 17.95 -19.15 -0.23
CA PRO A 359 16.67 -18.93 -0.89
C PRO A 359 15.82 -18.01 -0.01
N TRP A 360 15.00 -17.16 -0.62
CA TRP A 360 14.09 -16.31 0.15
C TRP A 360 13.37 -17.20 1.17
N PRO A 361 13.43 -16.91 2.49
CA PRO A 361 12.81 -17.76 3.50
C PRO A 361 11.30 -17.74 3.21
N GLY A 362 10.83 -18.76 2.50
CA GLY A 362 9.44 -18.87 2.09
C GLY A 362 8.54 -19.14 3.29
N GLY A 363 7.25 -19.28 3.02
CA GLY A 363 6.26 -19.61 4.04
C GLY A 363 5.30 -18.46 4.28
N TRP A 364 4.11 -18.77 4.79
CA TRP A 364 3.06 -17.77 4.95
C TRP A 364 3.33 -16.85 6.15
N ILE A 365 3.06 -15.56 5.95
CA ILE A 365 2.81 -14.58 7.01
C ILE A 365 1.30 -14.32 7.09
#